data_AF-A0A8H4IV09-F1
#
_entry.id   AF-A0A8H4IV09-F1
#
_cell.length_a   1.000
_cell.length_b   1.000
_cell.length_c   1.000
_cell.angle_alpha   90.00
_cell.angle_beta   90.00
_cell.angle_gamma   90.00
#
_symmetry.space_group_name_H-M   'P 1'
#
loop_
_entity.id
_entity.type
_entity.pdbx_description
1 polymer ?
#
loop_
_entity_poly.entity_id
_entity_poly.type
_entity_poly.pdbx_seq_one_letter_code
_entity_poly.pdbx_strand_id
1 'polypeptide(L)'
;MPNVGQQILIAPEVCEPDNETCILPRQNVTRTCIYGGPRLYYTVNGDTYEIVARRLNITVDSLMAYAKSGETATTLLEVDQFLKVPQCSPSQCGIQPYSFMFGVYKDLAEEYGTTMGQIMMMSPRYNYSSIAMMGGTPPPIGLPINCTALSNNVTVLN
;
A
#
# COMPACT_ATOMS: atom_id res chain seq x y z
N MET A 1 18.80 -7.33 5.85
CA MET A 1 19.63 -8.27 5.06
C MET A 1 18.73 -8.85 3.97
N PRO A 2 19.16 -8.95 2.70
CA PRO A 2 18.35 -9.58 1.66
C PRO A 2 18.08 -11.05 2.01
N ASN A 3 16.93 -11.56 1.60
CA ASN A 3 16.57 -12.96 1.83
C ASN A 3 17.51 -13.89 1.04
N VAL A 4 17.72 -15.12 1.52
CA VAL A 4 18.56 -16.12 0.83
C VAL A 4 18.02 -16.35 -0.59
N GLY A 5 18.86 -16.14 -1.60
CA GLY A 5 18.50 -16.25 -3.03
C GLY A 5 18.14 -14.92 -3.71
N GLN A 6 18.12 -13.79 -2.99
CA GLN A 6 17.83 -12.48 -3.55
C GLN A 6 19.10 -11.84 -4.16
N GLN A 7 19.12 -11.69 -5.48
CA GLN A 7 20.16 -10.94 -6.19
C GLN A 7 19.77 -9.45 -6.20
N ILE A 8 20.62 -8.60 -5.60
CA ILE A 8 20.47 -7.15 -5.66
C ILE A 8 21.20 -6.67 -6.91
N LEU A 9 20.44 -6.25 -7.93
CA LEU A 9 20.98 -5.64 -9.13
C LEU A 9 20.94 -4.11 -8.95
N ILE A 10 22.10 -3.46 -9.01
CA ILE A 10 22.22 -2.00 -8.91
C ILE A 10 22.07 -1.44 -10.32
N ALA A 11 21.14 -0.51 -10.51
CA ALA A 11 20.94 0.18 -11.78
C ALA A 11 22.19 1.00 -12.15
N PRO A 12 22.46 1.25 -13.45
CA PRO A 12 23.54 2.14 -13.86
C PRO A 12 23.40 3.51 -13.19
N GLU A 13 24.52 4.04 -12.71
CA GLU A 13 24.55 5.33 -12.01
C GLU A 13 24.11 6.46 -12.95
N VAL A 14 23.12 7.23 -12.52
CA VAL A 14 22.64 8.40 -13.24
C VAL A 14 23.40 9.65 -12.77
N CYS A 15 23.65 10.59 -13.67
CA CYS A 15 24.41 11.81 -13.34
C CYS A 15 23.71 12.69 -12.30
N GLU A 16 22.39 12.62 -12.22
CA GLU A 16 21.54 13.35 -11.27
C GLU A 16 20.54 12.39 -10.62
N PRO A 17 20.93 11.71 -9.53
CA PRO A 17 20.05 10.77 -8.85
C PRO A 17 18.91 11.50 -8.13
N ASP A 18 17.68 11.08 -8.42
CA ASP A 18 16.50 11.53 -7.71
C ASP A 18 16.19 10.58 -6.55
N ASN A 19 16.43 11.07 -5.33
CA ASN A 19 16.27 10.29 -4.10
C ASN A 19 14.98 10.61 -3.34
N GLU A 20 14.22 11.64 -3.76
CA GLU A 20 13.14 12.21 -2.96
C GLU A 20 11.76 11.92 -3.56
N THR A 21 11.64 11.87 -4.89
CA THR A 21 10.31 11.70 -5.53
C THR A 21 9.68 10.34 -5.29
N CYS A 22 10.45 9.30 -5.00
CA CYS A 22 9.90 7.98 -4.63
C CYS A 22 9.56 7.86 -3.13
N ILE A 23 9.88 8.88 -2.32
CA ILE A 23 9.55 8.87 -0.89
C ILE A 23 8.08 9.24 -0.72
N LEU A 24 7.37 8.48 0.12
CA LEU A 24 6.06 8.87 0.62
C LEU A 24 6.24 9.99 1.65
N PRO A 25 5.82 11.24 1.34
CA PRO A 25 5.99 12.35 2.27
C PRO A 25 5.16 12.11 3.54
N ARG A 26 5.61 12.67 4.66
CA ARG A 26 4.76 12.77 5.85
C ARG A 26 3.63 13.75 5.53
N GLN A 27 2.39 13.31 5.68
CA GLN A 27 1.21 14.13 5.42
C GLN A 27 0.36 14.26 6.69
N ASN A 28 -0.33 15.39 6.83
CA ASN A 28 -1.32 15.61 7.87
C ASN A 28 -2.64 14.94 7.47
N VAL A 29 -2.65 13.61 7.55
CA VAL A 29 -3.78 12.79 7.14
C VAL A 29 -4.92 12.92 8.16
N THR A 30 -6.13 13.23 7.69
CA THR A 30 -7.34 13.29 8.54
C THR A 30 -8.27 12.09 8.35
N ARG A 31 -8.04 11.30 7.29
CA ARG A 31 -8.89 10.17 6.93
C ARG A 31 -8.65 8.98 7.88
N THR A 32 -9.72 8.39 8.41
CA THR A 32 -9.66 7.30 9.40
C THR A 32 -9.95 5.92 8.81
N CYS A 33 -10.20 5.82 7.52
CA CYS A 33 -10.52 4.56 6.85
C CYS A 33 -10.22 4.64 5.34
N ILE A 34 -10.01 3.48 4.70
CA ILE A 34 -9.84 3.42 3.25
C ILE A 34 -11.19 3.26 2.52
N TYR A 35 -11.25 3.63 1.25
CA TYR A 35 -12.43 3.43 0.39
C TYR A 35 -12.31 2.11 -0.39
N GLY A 36 -13.43 1.41 -0.58
CA GLY A 36 -13.57 0.19 -1.38
C GLY A 36 -12.93 -1.08 -0.80
N GLY A 37 -11.80 -0.97 -0.10
CA GLY A 37 -11.08 -2.08 0.51
C GLY A 37 -9.75 -2.37 -0.19
N PRO A 38 -9.15 -3.55 0.05
CA PRO A 38 -9.63 -4.66 0.92
C PRO A 38 -9.42 -4.40 2.42
N ARG A 39 -9.88 -5.27 3.33
CA ARG A 39 -9.82 -5.04 4.81
C ARG A 39 -8.59 -5.57 5.54
N LEU A 40 -7.73 -6.32 4.84
CA LEU A 40 -6.57 -6.98 5.45
C LEU A 40 -5.30 -6.53 4.74
N TYR A 41 -4.36 -6.04 5.53
CA TYR A 41 -3.03 -5.67 5.08
C TYR A 41 -2.04 -6.75 5.50
N TYR A 42 -1.28 -7.28 4.55
CA TYR A 42 -0.28 -8.31 4.79
C TYR A 42 1.04 -7.66 5.21
N THR A 43 1.54 -7.99 6.40
CA THR A 43 2.73 -7.37 6.96
C THR A 43 4.00 -7.93 6.32
N VAL A 44 4.88 -7.01 5.91
CA VAL A 44 6.20 -7.32 5.36
C VAL A 44 7.30 -6.79 6.26
N ASN A 45 8.55 -7.16 5.97
CA ASN A 45 9.70 -6.77 6.78
C ASN A 45 9.81 -5.24 6.92
N GLY A 46 9.97 -4.77 8.16
CA GLY A 46 10.12 -3.35 8.48
C GLY A 46 8.80 -2.61 8.65
N ASP A 47 7.65 -3.27 8.58
CA ASP A 47 6.36 -2.63 8.81
C ASP A 47 6.17 -2.25 10.29
N THR A 48 5.62 -1.05 10.49
CA THR A 48 5.07 -0.53 11.75
C THR A 48 3.68 0.03 11.47
N TYR A 49 2.88 0.30 12.51
CA TYR A 49 1.58 0.97 12.33
C TYR A 49 1.72 2.32 11.62
N GLU A 50 2.76 3.11 11.94
CA GLU A 50 3.04 4.38 11.25
C GLU A 50 3.33 4.20 9.76
N ILE A 51 4.13 3.20 9.40
CA ILE A 51 4.51 2.94 8.01
C ILE A 51 3.29 2.47 7.23
N VAL A 52 2.50 1.55 7.80
CA VAL A 52 1.29 1.03 7.14
C VAL A 52 0.23 2.13 6.99
N ALA A 53 0.01 2.94 8.02
CA ALA A 53 -0.90 4.09 7.96
C ALA A 53 -0.50 5.08 6.86
N ARG A 54 0.79 5.37 6.73
CA ARG A 54 1.32 6.24 5.68
C ARG A 54 1.08 5.68 4.28
N ARG A 55 1.33 4.38 4.07
CA ARG A 55 1.08 3.71 2.78
C ARG A 55 -0.40 3.74 2.40
N LEU A 56 -1.30 3.63 3.37
CA LEU A 56 -2.75 3.63 3.19
C LEU A 56 -3.37 5.03 3.17
N ASN A 57 -2.58 6.07 3.42
CA ASN A 57 -3.06 7.44 3.59
C ASN A 57 -4.27 7.51 4.55
N ILE A 58 -4.08 6.97 5.77
CA ILE A 58 -5.02 7.06 6.90
C ILE A 58 -4.29 7.45 8.19
N THR A 59 -5.03 7.82 9.25
CA THR A 59 -4.43 8.13 10.55
C THR A 59 -3.85 6.88 11.22
N VAL A 60 -2.73 7.04 11.94
CA VAL A 60 -2.13 5.95 12.73
C VAL A 60 -3.11 5.45 13.78
N ASP A 61 -3.82 6.35 14.45
CA ASP A 61 -4.83 6.05 15.46
C ASP A 61 -5.90 5.09 14.94
N SER A 62 -6.28 5.20 13.66
CA SER A 62 -7.28 4.32 13.06
C SER A 62 -6.83 2.87 12.92
N LEU A 63 -5.52 2.64 12.75
CA LEU A 63 -4.94 1.30 12.78
C LEU A 63 -4.68 0.83 14.21
N MET A 64 -4.22 1.73 15.08
CA MET A 64 -3.94 1.43 16.50
C MET A 64 -5.18 0.97 17.26
N ALA A 65 -6.38 1.34 16.82
CA ALA A 65 -7.65 0.82 17.35
C ALA A 65 -7.78 -0.72 17.29
N TYR A 66 -6.98 -1.38 16.43
CA TYR A 66 -6.94 -2.84 16.27
C TYR A 66 -5.61 -3.46 16.72
N ALA A 67 -4.74 -2.69 17.38
CA ALA A 67 -3.42 -3.15 17.80
C ALA A 67 -3.51 -4.19 18.93
N LYS A 68 -2.50 -5.08 19.02
CA LYS A 68 -2.40 -6.01 20.16
C LYS A 68 -2.00 -5.23 21.41
N SER A 69 -2.35 -5.77 22.58
CA SER A 69 -2.03 -5.13 23.86
C SER A 69 -0.52 -4.91 24.02
N GLY A 70 -0.12 -3.69 24.39
CA GLY A 70 1.28 -3.31 24.58
C GLY A 70 2.00 -2.83 23.32
N GLU A 71 1.37 -2.86 22.15
CA GLU A 71 1.95 -2.32 20.92
C GLU A 71 1.78 -0.80 20.84
N THR A 72 2.72 -0.15 20.16
CA THR A 72 2.76 1.30 19.91
C THR A 72 2.82 1.56 18.41
N ALA A 73 2.62 2.81 18.00
CA ALA A 73 2.69 3.23 16.60
C ALA A 73 3.97 2.78 15.86
N THR A 74 5.10 2.77 16.59
CA THR A 74 6.43 2.42 16.08
C THR A 74 6.82 0.97 16.32
N THR A 75 5.95 0.15 16.94
CA THR A 75 6.22 -1.27 17.15
C THR A 75 6.41 -1.97 15.81
N LEU A 76 7.49 -2.74 15.67
CA LEU A 76 7.73 -3.59 14.52
C LEU A 76 6.70 -4.72 14.49
N LEU A 77 5.97 -4.81 13.39
CA LEU A 77 4.97 -5.84 13.19
C LEU A 77 5.65 -7.16 12.81
N GLU A 78 5.09 -8.26 13.32
CA GLU A 78 5.46 -9.60 12.87
C GLU A 78 5.22 -9.71 11.37
N VAL A 79 6.20 -10.25 10.63
CA VAL A 79 6.07 -10.49 9.20
C VAL A 79 5.11 -11.65 8.94
N ASP A 80 4.52 -11.66 7.75
CA ASP A 80 3.63 -12.72 7.28
C ASP A 80 2.32 -12.87 8.07
N GLN A 81 1.84 -11.76 8.64
CA GLN A 81 0.56 -11.67 9.35
C GLN A 81 -0.41 -10.73 8.63
N PHE A 82 -1.68 -10.76 9.05
CA PHE A 82 -2.69 -9.84 8.56
C PHE A 82 -3.07 -8.80 9.62
N LEU A 83 -2.84 -7.54 9.30
CA LEU A 83 -3.32 -6.38 10.04
C LEU A 83 -4.73 -5.99 9.56
N LYS A 84 -5.64 -5.72 10.50
CA LYS A 84 -6.98 -5.20 10.18
C LYS A 84 -6.88 -3.73 9.78
N VAL A 85 -7.53 -3.39 8.67
CA VAL A 85 -7.59 -2.01 8.16
C VAL A 85 -9.05 -1.54 8.16
N PRO A 86 -9.35 -0.37 8.74
CA PRO A 86 -10.70 0.19 8.72
C PRO A 86 -11.10 0.60 7.31
N GLN A 87 -12.31 0.23 6.90
CA GLN A 87 -12.90 0.54 5.60
C GLN A 87 -14.13 1.43 5.79
N CYS A 88 -14.20 2.53 5.06
CA CYS A 88 -15.36 3.40 5.08
C CYS A 88 -16.54 2.73 4.37
N SER A 89 -17.76 2.95 4.85
CA SER A 89 -18.97 2.43 4.20
C SER A 89 -20.03 3.53 4.11
N PRO A 90 -20.73 3.65 2.97
CA PRO A 90 -20.52 2.94 1.71
C PRO A 90 -19.37 3.57 0.92
N SER A 91 -18.54 2.72 0.31
CA SER A 91 -17.44 3.13 -0.56
C SER A 91 -17.06 2.02 -1.53
N GLN A 92 -16.39 2.36 -2.63
CA GLN A 92 -15.99 1.39 -3.65
C GLN A 92 -14.65 1.75 -4.30
N CYS A 93 -14.02 0.75 -4.92
CA CYS A 93 -12.95 0.92 -5.90
C CYS A 93 -13.29 0.04 -7.12
N GLY A 94 -12.92 0.47 -8.33
CA GLY A 94 -12.75 -0.46 -9.44
C GLY A 94 -11.49 -1.30 -9.25
N ILE A 95 -11.42 -2.48 -9.87
CA ILE A 95 -10.21 -3.31 -9.89
C ILE A 95 -9.93 -3.71 -11.33
N GLN A 96 -8.68 -3.54 -11.78
CA GLN A 96 -8.23 -3.98 -13.09
C GLN A 96 -6.84 -4.63 -13.02
N PRO A 97 -6.49 -5.55 -13.94
CA PRO A 97 -5.12 -6.04 -14.04
C PRO A 97 -4.19 -4.93 -14.53
N TYR A 98 -2.97 -4.83 -13.97
CA TYR A 98 -1.93 -3.93 -14.44
C TYR A 98 -0.59 -4.66 -14.53
N SER A 99 0.12 -4.52 -15.66
CA SER A 99 1.45 -5.11 -15.88
C SER A 99 2.51 -4.01 -15.90
N PHE A 100 3.51 -4.13 -15.03
CA PHE A 100 4.61 -3.17 -14.98
C PHE A 100 5.50 -3.27 -16.22
N MET A 101 5.74 -2.11 -16.84
CA MET A 101 6.87 -1.91 -17.75
C MET A 101 8.00 -1.14 -17.05
N PHE A 102 7.64 -0.12 -16.27
CA PHE A 102 8.51 0.69 -15.42
C PHE A 102 7.65 1.39 -14.35
N GLY A 103 8.28 2.09 -13.40
CA GLY A 103 7.59 2.90 -12.38
C GLY A 103 7.43 2.21 -11.01
N VAL A 104 6.80 2.91 -10.07
CA VAL A 104 6.58 2.43 -8.69
C VAL A 104 5.13 2.58 -8.25
N TYR A 105 4.74 1.87 -7.18
CA TYR A 105 3.37 1.94 -6.64
C TYR A 105 2.91 3.34 -6.26
N LYS A 106 3.82 4.25 -5.90
CA LYS A 106 3.47 5.65 -5.61
C LYS A 106 2.85 6.32 -6.84
N ASP A 107 3.50 6.21 -7.99
CA ASP A 107 3.06 6.84 -9.24
C ASP A 107 1.68 6.30 -9.66
N LEU A 108 1.51 4.97 -9.59
CA LEU A 108 0.21 4.35 -9.86
C LEU A 108 -0.88 4.80 -8.89
N ALA A 109 -0.54 4.96 -7.61
CA ALA A 109 -1.52 5.39 -6.62
C ALA A 109 -2.04 6.79 -6.92
N GLU A 110 -1.14 7.70 -7.31
CA GLU A 110 -1.46 9.06 -7.72
C GLU A 110 -2.25 9.09 -9.03
N GLU A 111 -1.82 8.32 -10.05
CA GLU A 111 -2.47 8.25 -11.36
C GLU A 111 -3.90 7.70 -11.29
N TYR A 112 -4.11 6.62 -10.53
CA TYR A 112 -5.38 5.88 -10.53
C TYR A 112 -6.31 6.23 -9.36
N GLY A 113 -5.97 7.24 -8.56
CA GLY A 113 -6.80 7.66 -7.42
C GLY A 113 -6.98 6.55 -6.38
N THR A 114 -5.87 5.95 -5.97
CA THR A 114 -5.81 4.93 -4.91
C THR A 114 -4.66 5.23 -3.94
N THR A 115 -4.26 4.25 -3.12
CA THR A 115 -3.11 4.37 -2.23
C THR A 115 -2.12 3.25 -2.47
N MET A 116 -0.83 3.52 -2.27
CA MET A 116 0.23 2.50 -2.37
C MET A 116 -0.07 1.28 -1.50
N GLY A 117 -0.59 1.51 -0.29
CA GLY A 117 -0.99 0.43 0.62
C GLY A 117 -2.13 -0.42 0.05
N GLN A 118 -3.13 0.17 -0.61
CA GLN A 118 -4.20 -0.60 -1.25
C GLN A 118 -3.69 -1.43 -2.44
N ILE A 119 -2.75 -0.90 -3.22
CA ILE A 119 -2.09 -1.68 -4.29
C ILE A 119 -1.33 -2.87 -3.68
N MET A 120 -0.56 -2.65 -2.61
CA MET A 120 0.13 -3.72 -1.89
C MET A 120 -0.84 -4.77 -1.36
N MET A 121 -1.98 -4.38 -0.80
CA MET A 121 -2.96 -5.33 -0.27
C MET A 121 -3.53 -6.27 -1.35
N MET A 122 -3.62 -5.81 -2.60
CA MET A 122 -4.07 -6.62 -3.73
C MET A 122 -3.00 -7.61 -4.22
N SER A 123 -1.71 -7.33 -3.96
CA SER A 123 -0.59 -8.17 -4.39
C SER A 123 0.55 -8.17 -3.35
N PRO A 124 0.30 -8.69 -2.14
CA PRO A 124 1.12 -8.44 -0.94
C PRO A 124 2.53 -9.03 -0.96
N ARG A 125 2.80 -9.97 -1.86
CA ARG A 125 4.13 -10.59 -2.04
C ARG A 125 4.74 -10.29 -3.41
N TYR A 126 4.24 -9.26 -4.08
CA TYR A 126 4.74 -8.91 -5.41
C TYR A 126 6.17 -8.37 -5.34
N ASN A 127 7.11 -9.17 -5.82
CA ASN A 127 8.53 -8.86 -5.83
C ASN A 127 9.17 -9.35 -7.13
N TYR A 128 9.06 -8.52 -8.17
CA TYR A 128 9.53 -8.83 -9.52
C TYR A 128 10.40 -7.73 -10.12
N SER A 129 10.99 -6.85 -9.30
CA SER A 129 11.83 -5.74 -9.78
C SER A 129 13.04 -6.21 -10.58
N SER A 130 13.58 -7.40 -10.28
CA SER A 130 14.71 -7.99 -11.01
C SER A 130 14.33 -8.62 -12.34
N ILE A 131 13.06 -9.03 -12.54
CA ILE A 131 12.67 -9.81 -13.74
C ILE A 131 12.72 -8.95 -15.01
N ALA A 132 12.38 -7.67 -14.91
CA ALA A 132 12.43 -6.72 -16.03
C ALA A 132 13.86 -6.58 -16.57
N MET A 133 14.87 -6.64 -15.68
CA MET A 133 16.29 -6.56 -16.04
C MET A 133 16.82 -7.86 -16.67
N MET A 134 16.14 -8.99 -16.45
CA MET A 134 16.50 -10.30 -17.01
C MET A 134 15.76 -10.59 -18.32
N GLY A 135 15.07 -9.62 -18.90
CA GLY A 135 14.30 -9.78 -20.15
C GLY A 135 12.99 -10.56 -19.98
N GLY A 136 12.54 -10.77 -18.75
CA GLY A 136 11.25 -11.39 -18.46
C GLY A 136 10.13 -10.34 -18.28
N THR A 137 8.89 -10.79 -18.42
CA THR A 137 7.71 -9.97 -18.14
C THR A 137 7.19 -10.30 -16.73
N PRO A 138 7.08 -9.32 -15.82
CA PRO A 138 6.51 -9.58 -14.51
C PRO A 138 5.01 -9.92 -14.63
N PRO A 139 4.45 -10.75 -13.72
CA PRO A 139 3.02 -11.01 -13.73
C PRO A 139 2.23 -9.72 -13.45
N PRO A 140 0.95 -9.64 -13.88
CA PRO A 140 0.11 -8.49 -13.56
C PRO A 140 -0.25 -8.46 -12.07
N ILE A 141 -0.47 -7.25 -11.55
CA ILE A 141 -1.07 -7.00 -10.24
C ILE A 141 -2.56 -6.69 -10.37
N GLY A 142 -3.31 -6.86 -9.27
CA GLY A 142 -4.63 -6.26 -9.13
C GLY A 142 -4.48 -4.79 -8.75
N LEU A 143 -4.89 -3.87 -9.62
CA LEU A 143 -4.80 -2.43 -9.40
C LEU A 143 -6.18 -1.89 -8.99
N PRO A 144 -6.36 -1.44 -7.72
CA PRO A 144 -7.55 -0.74 -7.31
C PRO A 144 -7.53 0.68 -7.89
N ILE A 145 -8.63 1.11 -8.52
CA ILE A 145 -8.75 2.41 -9.20
C ILE A 145 -9.98 3.17 -8.73
N ASN A 146 -9.93 4.50 -8.77
CA ASN A 146 -11.06 5.39 -8.45
C ASN A 146 -11.71 5.06 -7.09
N CYS A 147 -10.88 4.87 -6.06
CA CYS A 147 -11.33 4.54 -4.73
C CYS A 147 -12.07 5.73 -4.09
N THR A 148 -13.38 5.63 -3.95
CA THR A 148 -14.26 6.77 -3.63
C THR A 148 -15.36 6.40 -2.64
N ALA A 149 -15.81 7.40 -1.87
CA ALA A 149 -17.03 7.28 -1.07
C ALA A 149 -18.26 7.28 -1.98
N LEU A 150 -19.28 6.52 -1.61
CA LEU A 150 -20.57 6.51 -2.30
C LEU A 150 -21.57 7.40 -1.55
N SER A 151 -22.57 7.91 -2.27
CA SER A 151 -23.68 8.63 -1.63
C SER A 151 -24.57 7.66 -0.85
N ASN A 152 -24.92 8.01 0.39
CA ASN A 152 -25.86 7.25 1.19
C ASN A 152 -27.28 7.62 0.75
N ASN A 153 -27.97 6.74 0.01
CA ASN A 153 -29.42 6.86 -0.18
C ASN A 153 -30.22 6.26 1.00
N VAL A 154 -29.56 6.04 2.14
CA VAL A 154 -30.16 5.40 3.33
C VAL A 154 -30.51 6.48 4.35
N THR A 155 -31.78 6.83 4.41
CA THR A 155 -32.36 7.60 5.52
C THR A 155 -32.53 6.65 6.70
N VAL A 156 -31.71 6.81 7.73
CA VAL A 156 -31.94 6.12 9.02
C VAL A 156 -33.04 6.90 9.74
N LEU A 157 -34.24 6.32 9.80
CA LEU A 157 -35.29 6.82 10.69
C LEU A 157 -34.92 6.41 12.11
N ASN A 158 -34.61 7.41 12.96
CA ASN A 158 -34.50 7.23 14.40
C ASN A 158 -35.88 7.18 15.04
#